data_AF-W2SK24-F1
#
_entry.id   AF-W2SK24-F1
#
_cell.length_a   1.000
_cell.length_b   1.000
_cell.length_c   1.000
_cell.angle_alpha   90.00
_cell.angle_beta   90.00
_cell.angle_gamma   90.00
#
_symmetry.space_group_name_H-M   'P 1'
#
loop_
_entity.id
_entity.type
_entity.pdbx_description
1 polymer ?
#
loop_
_entity_poly.entity_id
_entity_poly.type
_entity_poly.pdbx_seq_one_letter_code
_entity_poly.pdbx_strand_id
1 'polypeptide(L)'
;MYQWALFFLMLAFCRLGNLQEAPACPDNGEFTLNIIIRKQLYERISMLQPSLVSLWNAYLFLRGDDICIIYGIYSTNSRFKKYDCGLESMGGLVLGDPNKNMEVVNSKKVLTYYVFGQNGANLERAIRLFVGKYRNEITKLEKEEKFGCNYINAHDKHQFICIFVKEMFCIILQNKSDFNPN
;
A
#
# COMPACT_ATOMS: atom_id res chain seq x y z
N MET A 1 13.70 39.11 -19.34
CA MET A 1 12.36 38.79 -18.79
C MET A 1 11.82 37.40 -19.19
N TYR A 2 12.63 36.48 -19.75
CA TYR A 2 12.14 35.15 -20.20
C TYR A 2 12.45 33.98 -19.25
N GLN A 3 13.17 34.21 -18.16
CA GLN A 3 13.67 33.14 -17.29
C GLN A 3 12.60 32.56 -16.33
N TRP A 4 11.52 33.30 -16.07
CA TRP A 4 10.42 32.87 -15.20
C TRP A 4 9.39 31.99 -15.91
N ALA A 5 9.28 32.06 -17.25
CA ALA A 5 8.28 31.31 -18.01
C ALA A 5 8.51 29.79 -17.98
N LEU A 6 9.77 29.34 -18.02
CA LEU A 6 10.13 27.93 -17.92
C LEU A 6 9.83 27.33 -16.53
N PHE A 7 9.92 28.13 -15.47
CA PHE A 7 9.63 27.69 -14.11
C PHE A 7 8.13 27.41 -13.90
N PHE A 8 7.25 28.26 -14.46
CA PHE A 8 5.81 28.03 -14.46
C PHE A 8 5.39 26.88 -15.40
N LEU A 9 6.08 26.70 -16.52
CA LEU A 9 5.83 25.58 -17.43
C LEU A 9 6.16 24.23 -16.77
N MET A 10 7.28 24.13 -16.03
CA MET A 10 7.67 22.92 -15.29
C MET A 10 6.69 22.57 -14.14
N LEU A 11 6.11 23.57 -13.48
CA LEU A 11 5.09 23.36 -12.44
C LEU A 11 3.76 22.80 -12.99
N ALA A 12 3.43 23.09 -14.25
CA ALA A 12 2.23 22.56 -14.90
C ALA A 12 2.35 21.07 -15.25
N PHE A 13 3.54 20.61 -15.64
CA PHE A 13 3.78 19.20 -16.00
C PHE A 13 3.86 18.25 -14.79
N CYS A 14 4.07 18.76 -13.56
CA CYS A 14 4.04 17.92 -12.35
C CYS A 14 2.62 17.44 -11.95
N ARG A 15 1.56 17.98 -12.55
CA ARG A 15 0.16 17.60 -12.24
C ARG A 15 -0.45 16.56 -13.17
N LEU A 16 0.19 16.22 -14.30
CA LEU A 16 -0.17 15.01 -15.05
C LEU A 16 0.60 13.80 -14.47
N GLY A 17 0.35 13.50 -13.20
CA GLY A 17 0.67 12.17 -12.69
C GLY A 17 -0.25 11.20 -13.42
N ASN A 18 0.35 10.27 -14.18
CA ASN A 18 -0.36 9.16 -14.81
C ASN A 18 -1.43 8.63 -13.87
N LEU A 19 -2.69 8.65 -14.31
CA LEU A 19 -3.78 8.01 -13.61
C LEU A 19 -3.36 6.54 -13.49
N GLN A 20 -2.92 6.14 -12.30
CA GLN A 20 -2.40 4.80 -12.08
C GLN A 20 -3.58 3.86 -12.27
N GLU A 21 -3.60 3.17 -13.41
CA GLU A 21 -4.65 2.22 -13.74
C GLU A 21 -4.81 1.23 -12.60
N ALA A 22 -6.07 0.84 -12.36
CA ALA A 22 -6.37 -0.08 -11.29
C ALA A 22 -5.52 -1.36 -11.45
N PRO A 23 -4.94 -1.87 -10.36
CA PRO A 23 -4.05 -3.02 -10.45
C PRO A 23 -4.78 -4.24 -11.00
N ALA A 24 -4.29 -4.77 -12.12
CA ALA A 24 -4.79 -6.00 -12.70
C ALA A 24 -4.12 -7.19 -11.99
N CYS A 25 -4.76 -7.68 -10.92
CA CYS A 25 -4.39 -8.99 -10.37
C CYS A 25 -4.96 -10.09 -11.26
N PRO A 26 -4.20 -11.16 -11.54
CA PRO A 26 -4.69 -12.27 -12.33
C PRO A 26 -5.85 -12.97 -11.62
N ASP A 27 -6.86 -13.38 -12.39
CA ASP A 27 -8.03 -14.12 -11.89
C ASP A 27 -7.63 -15.54 -11.53
N ASN A 28 -7.15 -15.71 -10.29
CA ASN A 28 -6.53 -16.94 -9.82
C ASN A 28 -7.50 -17.85 -9.04
N GLY A 29 -8.81 -17.59 -9.09
CA GLY A 29 -9.84 -18.42 -8.45
C GLY A 29 -10.69 -17.70 -7.40
N GLU A 30 -11.22 -18.49 -6.46
CA GLU A 30 -12.31 -18.20 -5.51
C GLU A 30 -12.13 -16.92 -4.66
N PHE A 31 -10.88 -16.51 -4.44
CA PHE A 31 -10.54 -15.37 -3.58
C PHE A 31 -10.19 -14.10 -4.36
N THR A 32 -10.38 -14.09 -5.69
CA THR A 32 -10.02 -12.91 -6.48
C THR A 32 -11.08 -11.84 -6.33
N LEU A 33 -10.65 -10.62 -6.03
CA LEU A 33 -11.53 -9.49 -5.87
C LEU A 33 -12.04 -9.02 -7.24
N ASN A 34 -13.34 -8.74 -7.35
CA ASN A 34 -13.88 -8.11 -8.57
C ASN A 34 -13.13 -6.79 -8.86
N ILE A 35 -12.77 -6.57 -10.12
CA ILE A 35 -11.98 -5.42 -10.57
C ILE A 35 -12.59 -4.06 -10.17
N ILE A 36 -13.93 -3.97 -10.14
CA ILE A 36 -14.65 -2.76 -9.73
C ILE A 36 -14.43 -2.49 -8.24
N ILE A 37 -14.55 -3.52 -7.41
CA ILE A 37 -14.35 -3.43 -5.95
C ILE A 37 -12.89 -3.08 -5.66
N ARG A 38 -11.95 -3.74 -6.34
CA ARG A 38 -10.52 -3.49 -6.23
C ARG A 38 -10.19 -2.03 -6.53
N LYS A 39 -10.70 -1.52 -7.65
CA LYS A 39 -10.53 -0.12 -8.05
C LYS A 39 -11.08 0.84 -7.00
N GLN A 40 -12.29 0.60 -6.51
CA GLN A 40 -12.91 1.47 -5.48
C GLN A 40 -12.13 1.48 -4.16
N LEU A 41 -11.64 0.33 -3.70
CA LEU A 41 -10.81 0.26 -2.49
C LEU A 41 -9.48 0.95 -2.70
N TYR A 42 -8.81 0.68 -3.83
CA TYR A 42 -7.54 1.29 -4.19
C TYR A 42 -7.64 2.81 -4.23
N GLU A 43 -8.57 3.37 -5.01
CA GLU A 43 -8.72 4.82 -5.15
C GLU A 43 -8.99 5.49 -3.82
N ARG A 44 -9.93 4.96 -3.03
CA ARG A 44 -10.31 5.57 -1.75
C ARG A 44 -9.20 5.51 -0.71
N ILE A 45 -8.47 4.39 -0.60
CA ILE A 45 -7.36 4.25 0.35
C ILE A 45 -6.17 5.11 -0.08
N SER A 46 -5.86 5.11 -1.38
CA SER A 46 -4.79 5.93 -1.96
C SER A 46 -5.04 7.43 -1.77
N MET A 47 -6.29 7.89 -1.85
CA MET A 47 -6.67 9.27 -1.57
C MET A 47 -6.54 9.68 -0.09
N LEU A 48 -6.48 8.73 0.84
CA LEU A 48 -6.32 9.04 2.26
C LEU A 48 -4.87 9.33 2.66
N GLN A 49 -3.89 9.05 1.81
CA GLN A 49 -2.51 9.33 2.15
C GLN A 49 -2.21 10.83 2.12
N PRO A 50 -1.68 11.41 3.20
CA PRO A 50 -1.25 12.79 3.18
C PRO A 50 -0.13 12.98 2.16
N SER A 51 -0.15 14.11 1.43
CA SER A 51 0.97 14.55 0.61
C SER A 51 2.15 14.88 1.52
N LEU A 52 3.03 13.90 1.79
CA LEU A 52 4.23 14.14 2.57
C LEU A 52 5.17 15.05 1.78
N VAL A 53 5.43 16.23 2.34
CA VAL A 53 6.53 17.11 1.93
C VAL A 53 7.82 16.48 2.43
N SER A 54 8.80 16.34 1.54
CA SER A 54 10.07 15.67 1.80
C SER A 54 10.88 16.36 2.90
N LEU A 55 11.36 15.58 3.87
CA LEU A 55 12.48 15.94 4.73
C LEU A 55 13.55 14.86 4.60
N TRP A 56 14.72 15.26 4.10
CA TRP A 56 15.88 14.37 3.98
C TRP A 56 16.58 14.28 5.34
N ASN A 57 16.58 13.10 5.96
CA ASN A 57 17.39 12.82 7.14
C ASN A 57 18.23 11.57 6.87
N ALA A 58 19.55 11.69 6.95
CA ALA A 58 20.48 10.57 6.89
C ALA A 58 20.77 10.07 8.31
N TYR A 59 20.69 8.77 8.54
CA TYR A 59 21.06 8.15 9.82
C TYR A 59 22.10 7.06 9.57
N LEU A 60 23.20 7.11 10.32
CA LEU A 60 24.23 6.08 10.33
C LEU A 60 23.88 5.05 11.41
N PHE A 61 23.77 3.76 11.04
CA PHE A 61 23.51 2.68 12.00
C PHE A 61 24.61 1.61 11.88
N LEU A 62 25.35 1.38 12.98
CA LEU A 62 26.41 0.38 13.05
C LEU A 62 25.87 -0.87 13.75
N ARG A 63 26.03 -2.04 13.13
CA ARG A 63 25.70 -3.34 13.74
C ARG A 63 26.80 -4.36 13.44
N GLY A 64 27.80 -4.46 14.31
CA GLY A 64 28.96 -5.35 14.14
C GLY A 64 30.04 -4.75 13.21
N ASP A 65 30.78 -5.62 12.50
CA ASP A 65 31.88 -5.26 11.59
C ASP A 65 31.39 -4.80 10.20
N ASP A 66 30.08 -4.88 9.93
CA ASP A 66 29.47 -4.43 8.68
C ASP A 66 28.89 -3.01 8.83
N ILE A 67 29.39 -2.07 8.01
CA ILE A 67 28.84 -0.71 7.91
C ILE A 67 27.56 -0.75 7.06
N CYS A 68 26.40 -0.66 7.69
CA CYS A 68 25.13 -0.41 7.00
C CYS A 68 24.87 1.10 6.93
N ILE A 69 25.15 1.72 5.79
CA ILE A 69 24.63 3.06 5.51
C ILE A 69 23.16 2.91 5.13
N ILE A 70 22.27 3.10 6.09
CA ILE A 70 20.85 3.28 5.79
C ILE A 70 20.71 4.70 5.25
N TYR A 71 20.91 4.85 3.94
CA TYR A 71 20.26 5.97 3.28
C TYR A 71 18.77 5.74 3.44
N GLY A 72 18.14 6.51 4.34
CA GLY A 72 16.73 6.79 4.26
C GLY A 72 16.47 7.56 2.97
N ILE A 73 16.63 6.91 1.82
CA ILE A 73 16.02 7.38 0.59
C ILE A 73 14.54 7.15 0.83
N TYR A 74 13.89 8.13 1.47
CA TYR A 74 12.45 8.28 1.32
C TYR A 74 12.27 8.55 -0.17
N SER A 75 12.04 7.47 -0.92
CA SER A 75 11.85 7.48 -2.36
C SER A 75 10.81 8.54 -2.67
N THR A 76 11.23 9.58 -3.38
CA THR A 76 10.39 10.72 -3.76
C THR A 76 9.33 10.37 -4.80
N ASN A 77 9.00 9.08 -4.96
CA ASN A 77 8.16 8.61 -6.04
C ASN A 77 7.09 7.57 -5.68
N SER A 78 6.75 7.38 -4.41
CA SER A 78 5.52 6.63 -4.09
C SER A 78 4.51 7.55 -3.42
N ARG A 79 3.93 8.45 -4.24
CA ARG A 79 2.74 9.25 -3.90
C ARG A 79 1.52 8.37 -3.54
N PHE A 80 1.60 7.07 -3.78
CA PHE A 80 0.55 6.10 -3.52
C PHE A 80 1.14 4.80 -2.98
N LYS A 81 0.46 4.17 -2.02
CA LYS A 81 0.75 2.78 -1.66
C LYS A 81 0.58 1.91 -2.91
N LYS A 82 1.53 1.02 -3.17
CA LYS A 82 1.40 0.04 -4.25
C LYS A 82 0.41 -1.03 -3.83
N TYR A 83 -0.54 -1.32 -4.71
CA TYR A 83 -1.41 -2.46 -4.48
C TYR A 83 -0.66 -3.76 -4.76
N ASP A 84 -0.79 -4.74 -3.89
CA ASP A 84 -0.09 -6.02 -3.96
C ASP A 84 -1.11 -7.16 -4.03
N CYS A 85 -1.09 -7.90 -5.14
CA CYS A 85 -2.01 -9.00 -5.40
C CYS A 85 -1.74 -10.22 -4.49
N GLY A 86 -0.52 -10.39 -4.01
CA GLY A 86 -0.19 -11.41 -3.01
C GLY A 86 -0.84 -11.09 -1.67
N LEU A 87 -0.90 -9.81 -1.27
CA LEU A 87 -1.62 -9.37 -0.09
C LEU A 87 -3.15 -9.46 -0.25
N GLU A 88 -3.69 -9.18 -1.44
CA GLU A 88 -5.12 -9.45 -1.76
C GLU A 88 -5.43 -10.94 -1.56
N SER A 89 -4.61 -11.82 -2.12
CA SER A 89 -4.80 -13.27 -2.02
C SER A 89 -4.67 -13.76 -0.57
N MET A 90 -3.70 -13.22 0.19
CA MET A 90 -3.55 -13.50 1.61
C MET A 90 -4.79 -13.07 2.41
N GLY A 91 -5.37 -11.92 2.10
CA GLY A 91 -6.62 -11.46 2.70
C GLY A 91 -7.79 -12.42 2.43
N GLY A 92 -7.90 -12.92 1.20
CA GLY A 92 -8.93 -13.89 0.84
C GLY A 92 -8.81 -15.21 1.59
N LEU A 93 -7.58 -15.72 1.76
CA LEU A 93 -7.31 -16.91 2.56
C LEU A 93 -7.70 -16.74 4.04
N VAL A 94 -7.51 -15.54 4.60
CA VAL A 94 -7.91 -15.23 5.98
C VAL A 94 -9.43 -15.10 6.11
N LEU A 95 -10.11 -14.56 5.10
CA LEU A 95 -11.57 -14.47 5.10
C LEU A 95 -12.26 -15.81 4.86
N GLY A 96 -11.67 -16.68 4.03
CA GLY A 96 -12.23 -17.98 3.66
C GLY A 96 -12.22 -19.00 4.80
N ASP A 97 -11.28 -18.89 5.74
CA ASP A 97 -11.18 -19.78 6.88
C ASP A 97 -10.86 -18.98 8.17
N PRO A 98 -11.87 -18.66 8.99
CA PRO A 98 -11.68 -17.90 10.23
C PRO A 98 -10.91 -18.67 11.31
N ASN A 99 -10.75 -19.99 11.15
CA ASN A 99 -9.96 -20.82 12.07
C ASN A 99 -8.50 -20.96 11.63
N LYS A 100 -8.15 -20.41 10.46
CA LYS A 100 -6.79 -20.46 9.94
C LYS A 100 -5.88 -19.58 10.80
N ASN A 101 -4.70 -20.10 11.10
CA ASN A 101 -3.77 -19.43 12.01
C ASN A 101 -3.38 -18.04 11.48
N MET A 102 -3.72 -17.00 12.23
CA MET A 102 -3.41 -15.60 11.95
C MET A 102 -1.90 -15.28 12.05
N GLU A 103 -1.07 -16.24 12.44
CA GLU A 103 0.40 -16.12 12.47
C GLU A 103 1.01 -15.52 11.20
N VAL A 104 0.47 -15.86 10.03
CA VAL A 104 0.97 -15.37 8.73
C VAL A 104 0.83 -13.84 8.60
N VAL A 105 -0.11 -13.24 9.32
CA VAL A 105 -0.38 -11.80 9.30
C VAL A 105 0.01 -11.08 10.59
N ASN A 106 0.47 -11.79 11.63
CA ASN A 106 0.82 -11.19 12.93
C ASN A 106 1.93 -10.12 12.85
N SER A 107 2.84 -10.23 11.88
CA SER A 107 3.89 -9.22 11.64
C SER A 107 3.43 -8.05 10.76
N LYS A 108 2.19 -8.08 10.27
CA LYS A 108 1.63 -7.12 9.32
C LYS A 108 0.53 -6.30 9.98
N LYS A 109 0.28 -5.10 9.46
CA LYS A 109 -0.89 -4.33 9.92
C LYS A 109 -2.11 -4.82 9.17
N VAL A 110 -3.10 -5.34 9.90
CA VAL A 110 -4.35 -5.84 9.34
C VAL A 110 -5.51 -4.98 9.81
N LEU A 111 -6.37 -4.56 8.89
CA LEU A 111 -7.62 -3.87 9.17
C LEU A 111 -8.78 -4.75 8.69
N THR A 112 -9.61 -5.23 9.61
CA THR A 112 -10.80 -6.04 9.32
C THR A 112 -12.07 -5.28 9.64
N TYR A 113 -13.09 -5.41 8.79
CA TYR A 113 -14.37 -4.76 9.03
C TYR A 113 -15.54 -5.60 8.59
N TYR A 114 -16.62 -5.44 9.35
CA TYR A 114 -17.83 -6.19 9.17
C TYR A 114 -19.01 -5.22 9.14
N VAL A 115 -19.81 -5.28 8.09
CA VAL A 115 -21.06 -4.54 7.99
C VAL A 115 -22.18 -5.54 7.77
N PHE A 116 -23.12 -5.57 8.71
CA PHE A 116 -24.36 -6.30 8.52
C PHE A 116 -25.19 -5.58 7.47
N GLY A 117 -25.56 -6.29 6.41
CA GLY A 117 -26.51 -5.83 5.43
C GLY A 117 -27.90 -5.86 6.04
N GLN A 118 -28.32 -4.79 6.71
CA GLN A 118 -29.76 -4.57 6.84
C GLN A 118 -30.28 -4.30 5.42
N ASN A 119 -30.92 -5.30 4.81
CA ASN A 119 -31.60 -5.25 3.52
C ASN A 119 -30.70 -4.93 2.31
N GLY A 120 -29.68 -5.75 2.07
CA GLY A 120 -28.86 -5.62 0.86
C GLY A 120 -28.07 -4.31 0.84
N ALA A 121 -27.37 -4.02 1.94
CA ALA A 121 -26.54 -2.83 2.05
C ALA A 121 -25.69 -2.67 0.78
N ASN A 122 -25.90 -1.54 0.10
CA ASN A 122 -25.17 -1.24 -1.14
C ASN A 122 -23.66 -1.39 -0.87
N LEU A 123 -23.00 -2.25 -1.64
CA LEU A 123 -21.58 -2.53 -1.54
C LEU A 123 -20.74 -1.25 -1.50
N GLU A 124 -21.11 -0.25 -2.28
CA GLU A 124 -20.46 1.06 -2.29
C GLU A 124 -20.56 1.76 -0.92
N ARG A 125 -21.73 1.69 -0.28
CA ARG A 125 -21.94 2.21 1.07
C ARG A 125 -21.08 1.43 2.07
N ALA A 126 -20.98 0.12 1.94
CA ALA A 126 -20.17 -0.72 2.81
C ALA A 126 -18.67 -0.38 2.69
N ILE A 127 -18.16 -0.20 1.46
CA ILE A 127 -16.79 0.28 1.19
C ILE A 127 -16.57 1.67 1.79
N ARG A 128 -17.51 2.60 1.63
CA ARG A 128 -17.42 3.94 2.21
C ARG A 128 -17.37 3.90 3.74
N LEU A 129 -18.17 3.05 4.37
CA LEU A 129 -18.16 2.86 5.82
C LEU A 129 -16.84 2.24 6.29
N PHE A 130 -16.30 1.27 5.55
CA PHE A 130 -14.99 0.68 5.83
C PHE A 130 -13.88 1.73 5.82
N VAL A 131 -13.73 2.43 4.71
CA VAL A 131 -12.68 3.45 4.55
C VAL A 131 -12.88 4.59 5.54
N GLY A 132 -14.13 4.99 5.79
CA GLY A 132 -14.45 6.03 6.77
C GLY A 132 -14.07 5.65 8.19
N LYS A 133 -14.35 4.41 8.60
CA LYS A 133 -14.00 3.90 9.94
C LYS A 133 -12.50 3.90 10.17
N TYR A 134 -11.73 3.44 9.20
CA TYR A 134 -10.27 3.27 9.31
C TYR A 134 -9.48 4.47 8.82
N ARG A 135 -10.12 5.61 8.58
CA ARG A 135 -9.47 6.78 7.98
C ARG A 135 -8.23 7.22 8.77
N ASN A 136 -8.35 7.28 10.10
CA ASN A 136 -7.28 7.75 10.98
C ASN A 136 -6.15 6.72 11.13
N GLU A 137 -6.47 5.44 11.04
CA GLU A 137 -5.50 4.36 11.04
C GLU A 137 -4.72 4.37 9.74
N ILE A 138 -5.41 4.42 8.60
CA ILE A 138 -4.81 4.42 7.26
C ILE A 138 -3.90 5.64 7.08
N THR A 139 -4.29 6.82 7.57
CA THR A 139 -3.44 8.02 7.49
C THR A 139 -2.17 7.89 8.32
N LYS A 140 -2.19 7.16 9.44
CA LYS A 140 -1.00 6.87 10.26
C LYS A 140 -0.08 5.81 9.65
N LEU A 141 -0.54 5.08 8.63
CA LEU A 141 0.25 4.09 7.92
C LEU A 141 1.19 4.76 6.89
N GLU A 142 1.93 5.78 7.29
CA GLU A 142 2.83 6.50 6.38
C GLU A 142 4.04 5.66 5.95
N LYS A 143 4.40 4.66 6.75
CA LYS A 143 5.60 3.83 6.54
C LYS A 143 5.32 2.59 5.70
N GLU A 144 4.06 2.25 5.49
CA GLU A 144 3.64 1.07 4.75
C GLU A 144 3.58 1.40 3.27
N GLU A 145 4.32 0.64 2.47
CA GLU A 145 4.51 0.94 1.04
C GLU A 145 3.56 0.13 0.17
N LYS A 146 3.15 -1.04 0.65
CA LYS A 146 2.28 -1.98 -0.08
C LYS A 146 1.05 -2.33 0.72
N PHE A 147 -0.06 -2.55 0.02
CA PHE A 147 -1.29 -3.03 0.61
C PHE A 147 -2.06 -3.91 -0.35
N GLY A 148 -2.88 -4.81 0.18
CA GLY A 148 -3.85 -5.57 -0.61
C GLY A 148 -5.11 -5.78 0.20
N CYS A 149 -6.25 -5.76 -0.47
CA CYS A 149 -7.54 -5.89 0.18
C CYS A 149 -8.33 -7.06 -0.40
N ASN A 150 -9.19 -7.65 0.42
CA ASN A 150 -10.13 -8.66 -0.01
C ASN A 150 -11.50 -8.42 0.62
N TYR A 151 -12.53 -9.04 0.02
CA TYR A 151 -13.92 -8.90 0.40
C TYR A 151 -14.66 -10.21 0.17
N ILE A 152 -15.47 -10.59 1.16
CA ILE A 152 -16.43 -11.69 1.04
C ILE A 152 -17.81 -11.21 1.48
N ASN A 153 -18.84 -11.69 0.78
CA ASN A 153 -20.22 -11.59 1.23
C ASN A 153 -20.65 -12.95 1.77
N ALA A 154 -20.79 -13.07 3.09
CA ALA A 154 -21.20 -14.31 3.74
C ALA A 154 -22.39 -14.03 4.67
N HIS A 155 -23.51 -14.71 4.48
CA HIS A 155 -24.70 -14.59 5.33
C HIS A 155 -25.18 -13.14 5.52
N ASP A 156 -25.38 -12.40 4.42
CA ASP A 156 -25.80 -10.99 4.41
C ASP A 156 -24.85 -10.05 5.16
N LYS A 157 -23.59 -10.46 5.33
CA LYS A 157 -22.55 -9.70 6.01
C LYS A 157 -21.42 -9.42 5.03
N HIS A 158 -21.21 -8.14 4.76
CA HIS A 158 -20.06 -7.65 4.03
C HIS A 158 -18.85 -7.68 4.95
N GLN A 159 -17.83 -8.45 4.59
CA GLN A 159 -16.58 -8.53 5.33
C GLN A 159 -15.45 -8.02 4.45
N PHE A 160 -14.68 -7.09 4.96
CA PHE A 160 -13.51 -6.52 4.30
C PHE A 160 -12.28 -6.81 5.13
N ILE A 161 -11.17 -7.09 4.45
CA ILE A 161 -9.84 -7.13 5.05
C ILE A 161 -8.90 -6.33 4.17
N CYS A 162 -8.04 -5.53 4.78
CA CYS A 162 -6.89 -4.94 4.10
C CYS A 162 -5.64 -5.21 4.92
N ILE A 163 -4.60 -5.69 4.24
CA ILE A 163 -3.30 -6.00 4.83
C ILE A 163 -2.30 -4.98 4.30
N PHE A 164 -1.55 -4.38 5.21
CA PHE A 164 -0.54 -3.38 4.92
C PHE A 164 0.82 -3.88 5.39
N VAL A 165 1.83 -3.67 4.55
CA VAL A 165 3.21 -4.05 4.86
C VAL A 165 4.15 -2.88 4.64
N LYS A 166 5.12 -2.78 5.54
CA LYS A 166 6.28 -1.92 5.37
C LYS A 166 7.29 -2.65 4.49
N GLU A 167 7.62 -2.09 3.34
CA GLU A 167 8.75 -2.55 2.56
C GLU A 167 10.00 -1.98 3.24
N MET A 168 10.93 -2.85 3.62
CA MET A 168 12.21 -2.43 4.19
C MET A 168 13.23 -2.51 3.06
N PHE A 169 13.54 -1.36 2.46
CA PHE A 169 14.65 -1.29 1.51
C PHE A 169 15.98 -1.40 2.26
N CYS A 170 16.69 -2.49 2.04
CA CYS A 170 18.08 -2.63 2.43
C CYS A 170 18.93 -2.46 1.16
N ILE A 171 19.54 -1.29 0.99
CA ILE A 171 20.52 -1.09 -0.08
C ILE A 171 21.85 -1.64 0.45
N ILE A 172 22.23 -2.83 0.01
CA ILE A 172 23.57 -3.36 0.27
C ILE A 172 24.52 -2.68 -0.72
N LEU A 173 25.29 -1.70 -0.25
CA LEU A 173 26.42 -1.19 -1.01
C LEU A 173 27.55 -2.21 -0.89
N GLN A 174 27.67 -3.11 -1.87
CA GLN A 174 28.86 -3.94 -1.98
C GLN A 174 30.05 -3.05 -2.37
N ASN A 175 31.03 -2.92 -1.47
CA ASN A 175 32.33 -2.36 -1.81
C ASN A 175 32.97 -3.27 -2.85
N LYS A 176 32.97 -2.82 -4.11
CA LYS A 176 33.73 -3.46 -5.19
C LYS A 176 35.20 -3.07 -5.04
N SER A 177 35.87 -3.58 -4.01
CA SER A 177 37.31 -3.36 -3.79
C SER A 177 38.17 -4.60 -4.07
N ASP A 178 37.64 -5.61 -4.76
CA ASP A 178 38.41 -6.76 -5.22
C ASP A 178 38.29 -6.91 -6.74
N PHE A 179 38.99 -6.04 -7.47
CA PHE A 179 39.38 -6.32 -8.85
C PHE A 179 40.83 -5.88 -9.02
N ASN A 180 41.73 -6.71 -8.51
CA ASN A 180 43.14 -6.68 -8.86
C ASN A 180 43.41 -7.85 -9.83
N PRO A 181 43.39 -7.64 -11.16
CA PRO A 181 43.90 -8.62 -12.10
C PRO A 181 45.40 -8.36 -12.26
N ASN A 182 46.19 -8.85 -11.30
CA ASN A 182 47.58 -9.20 -11.61
C ASN A 182 47.59 -10.50 -12.40
#